data_AF-A0A4R0NNH3-F1
#
_entry.id   AF-A0A4R0NNH3-F1
#
_cell.length_a   1.000
_cell.length_b   1.000
_cell.length_c   1.000
_cell.angle_alpha   90.00
_cell.angle_beta   90.00
_cell.angle_gamma   90.00
#
_symmetry.space_group_name_H-M   'P 1'
#
loop_
_entity.id
_entity.type
_entity.pdbx_description
1 polymer ?
#
loop_
_entity_poly.entity_id
_entity_poly.type
_entity_poly.pdbx_seq_one_letter_code
_entity_poly.pdbx_strand_id
1 'polypeptide(L)'
;MRTLLNNVSKRLFSRTLRYQPIGSLEFEEWQIKSIGDVMRIGSGRDYKHLHSGDIPVFGTGGIMTYVDNFLYEGETVCIGRKGTIDKPMYFNVLPKYIYYAFRAINWKEYNEASGVPSLSKSTIEKIQINVPSFNEQLKIMTVLSCIDKKMDVERRILSKLKEQKDYLLNKLFI
;
A
#
# COMPACT_ATOMS: atom_id res chain seq x y z
N MET A 1 12.83 -10.36 5.45
CA MET A 1 11.36 -10.21 5.52
C MET A 1 10.74 -9.35 4.41
N ARG A 2 11.27 -8.17 4.04
CA ARG A 2 10.71 -7.37 2.92
C ARG A 2 10.62 -8.16 1.59
N THR A 3 11.67 -8.91 1.26
CA THR A 3 11.71 -9.79 0.10
C THR A 3 10.65 -10.91 0.18
N LEU A 4 10.41 -11.46 1.37
CA LEU A 4 9.41 -12.49 1.60
C LEU A 4 8.00 -11.94 1.35
N LEU A 5 7.67 -10.78 1.93
CA LEU A 5 6.37 -10.15 1.73
C LEU A 5 6.10 -9.85 0.25
N ASN A 6 7.09 -9.27 -0.44
CA ASN A 6 6.96 -8.96 -1.86
C ASN A 6 6.81 -10.23 -2.70
N ASN A 7 7.56 -11.29 -2.42
CA ASN A 7 7.46 -12.56 -3.14
C ASN A 7 6.12 -13.26 -2.89
N VAL A 8 5.66 -13.34 -1.63
CA VAL A 8 4.36 -13.94 -1.28
C VAL A 8 3.23 -13.16 -1.93
N SER A 9 3.25 -11.82 -1.84
CA SER A 9 2.24 -10.97 -2.48
C SER A 9 2.22 -11.18 -3.99
N LYS A 10 3.38 -11.08 -4.67
CA LYS A 10 3.46 -11.31 -6.11
C LYS A 10 2.88 -12.67 -6.51
N ARG A 11 3.20 -13.73 -5.77
CA ARG A 11 2.72 -15.07 -6.08
C ARG A 11 1.21 -15.23 -5.86
N LEU A 12 0.67 -14.65 -4.78
CA LEU A 12 -0.77 -14.66 -4.50
C LEU A 12 -1.55 -13.92 -5.60
N PHE A 13 -1.17 -12.69 -5.91
CA PHE A 13 -1.90 -11.87 -6.88
C PHE A 13 -1.66 -12.28 -8.33
N SER A 14 -0.60 -13.04 -8.63
CA SER A 14 -0.36 -13.69 -9.92
C SER A 14 -0.97 -15.10 -10.04
N ARG A 15 -1.70 -15.57 -9.02
CA ARG A 15 -2.29 -16.93 -8.94
C ARG A 15 -1.28 -18.09 -8.97
N THR A 16 0.01 -17.83 -8.76
CA THR A 16 1.02 -18.90 -8.62
C THR A 16 1.06 -19.50 -7.21
N LEU A 17 0.41 -18.84 -6.25
CA LEU A 17 0.10 -19.35 -4.91
C LEU A 17 -1.38 -19.05 -4.62
N ARG A 18 -2.10 -20.03 -4.08
CA ARG A 18 -3.50 -19.86 -3.64
C ARG A 18 -3.70 -20.62 -2.34
N TYR A 19 -4.49 -20.07 -1.43
CA TYR A 19 -4.85 -20.79 -0.22
C TYR A 19 -5.75 -21.96 -0.58
N GLN A 20 -5.48 -23.13 0.01
CA GLN A 20 -6.44 -24.23 -0.08
C GLN A 20 -7.64 -23.93 0.83
N PRO A 21 -8.84 -24.30 0.40
CA PRO A 21 -10.01 -24.24 1.26
C PRO A 21 -9.82 -25.13 2.50
N ILE A 22 -10.44 -24.74 3.62
CA ILE A 22 -10.45 -25.55 4.84
C ILE A 22 -11.84 -26.18 4.93
N GLY A 23 -11.92 -27.51 4.96
CA GLY A 23 -13.18 -28.26 4.92
C GLY A 23 -13.77 -28.36 3.51
N SER A 24 -15.10 -28.38 3.40
CA SER A 24 -15.85 -28.50 2.14
C SER A 24 -16.11 -27.17 1.42
N LEU A 25 -15.63 -26.05 1.96
CA LEU A 25 -15.84 -24.71 1.40
C LEU A 25 -14.92 -24.47 0.21
N GLU A 26 -15.31 -24.83 -1.01
CA GLU A 26 -14.54 -24.46 -2.21
C GLU A 26 -14.45 -22.93 -2.34
N PHE A 27 -13.25 -22.41 -2.61
CA PHE A 27 -13.12 -21.00 -2.96
C PHE A 27 -13.58 -20.81 -4.41
N GLU A 28 -14.52 -19.89 -4.61
CA GLU A 28 -14.95 -19.46 -5.94
C GLU A 28 -13.77 -19.00 -6.80
N GLU A 29 -13.88 -19.13 -8.12
CA GLU A 29 -12.86 -18.63 -9.04
C GLU A 29 -12.70 -17.11 -8.90
N TRP A 30 -11.44 -16.65 -8.98
CA TRP A 30 -11.16 -15.22 -8.89
C TRP A 30 -11.69 -14.52 -10.13
N GLN A 31 -12.39 -13.41 -9.93
CA GLN A 31 -12.89 -12.59 -11.02
C GLN A 31 -11.79 -11.62 -11.46
N ILE A 32 -11.56 -11.51 -12.77
CA ILE A 32 -10.71 -10.46 -13.33
C ILE A 32 -11.57 -9.21 -13.47
N LYS A 33 -11.20 -8.13 -12.77
CA LYS A 33 -11.91 -6.83 -12.83
C LYS A 33 -10.93 -5.71 -13.11
N SER A 34 -11.39 -4.65 -13.77
CA SER A 34 -10.61 -3.42 -13.83
C SER A 34 -10.62 -2.72 -12.46
N ILE A 35 -9.58 -1.94 -12.13
CA ILE A 35 -9.57 -1.17 -10.88
C ILE A 35 -10.77 -0.22 -10.82
N GLY A 36 -11.18 0.36 -11.96
CA GLY A 36 -12.35 1.24 -12.04
C GLY A 36 -13.68 0.55 -11.67
N ASP A 37 -13.80 -0.76 -11.90
CA ASP A 37 -14.98 -1.55 -11.52
C ASP A 37 -15.01 -1.89 -10.02
N VAL A 38 -13.84 -1.85 -9.37
CA VAL A 38 -13.67 -2.27 -7.96
C VAL A 38 -13.69 -1.06 -7.03
N MET A 39 -13.20 0.09 -7.48
CA MET A 39 -13.09 1.28 -6.66
C MET A 39 -13.17 2.57 -7.46
N ARG A 40 -13.63 3.64 -6.80
CA ARG A 40 -13.62 4.99 -7.37
C ARG A 40 -12.24 5.62 -7.24
N ILE A 41 -11.69 6.10 -8.36
CA ILE A 41 -10.41 6.80 -8.37
C ILE A 41 -10.64 8.32 -8.24
N GLY A 42 -10.18 8.89 -7.12
CA GLY A 42 -10.10 10.32 -6.88
C GLY A 42 -8.75 10.93 -7.27
N SER A 43 -8.71 12.25 -7.43
CA SER A 43 -7.46 13.01 -7.58
C SER A 43 -7.23 13.85 -6.32
N GLY A 44 -5.97 13.94 -5.86
CA GLY A 44 -5.60 14.89 -4.82
C GLY A 44 -5.83 16.34 -5.28
N ARG A 45 -5.98 17.26 -4.31
CA ARG A 45 -6.10 18.70 -4.53
C ARG A 45 -5.11 19.44 -3.65
N ASP A 46 -4.75 20.65 -4.07
CA ASP A 46 -3.93 21.55 -3.26
C ASP A 46 -4.65 21.90 -1.96
N TYR A 47 -3.91 22.05 -0.87
CA TYR A 47 -4.42 22.27 0.48
C TYR A 47 -4.11 23.67 1.03
N LYS A 48 -3.35 24.51 0.29
CA LYS A 48 -2.79 25.77 0.81
C LYS A 48 -3.84 26.82 1.16
N HIS A 49 -5.07 26.63 0.70
CA HIS A 49 -6.22 27.49 0.98
C HIS A 49 -6.95 27.10 2.28
N LEU A 50 -6.56 26.01 2.92
CA LEU A 50 -7.11 25.53 4.18
C LEU A 50 -6.30 26.06 5.36
N HIS A 51 -6.93 26.20 6.53
CA HIS A 51 -6.24 26.60 7.74
C HIS A 51 -5.64 25.39 8.45
N SER A 52 -4.78 25.63 9.44
CA SER A 52 -4.26 24.56 10.29
C SER A 52 -5.38 23.93 11.12
N GLY A 53 -5.32 22.61 11.28
CA GLY A 53 -6.27 21.82 12.07
C GLY A 53 -5.69 20.43 12.34
N ASP A 54 -6.55 19.44 12.56
CA ASP A 54 -6.15 18.08 12.96
C ASP A 54 -6.27 17.04 11.83
N ILE A 55 -6.67 17.45 10.63
CA ILE A 55 -6.89 16.54 9.49
C ILE A 55 -5.59 16.39 8.68
N PRO A 56 -5.04 15.17 8.53
CA PRO A 56 -3.77 14.98 7.84
C PRO A 56 -3.87 15.23 6.33
N VAL A 57 -2.93 16.00 5.80
CA VAL A 57 -2.69 16.17 4.37
C VAL A 57 -1.64 15.18 3.91
N PHE A 58 -1.96 14.40 2.88
CA PHE A 58 -1.04 13.42 2.30
C PHE A 58 -0.53 13.86 0.93
N GLY A 59 0.79 13.81 0.76
CA GLY A 59 1.48 13.96 -0.51
C GLY A 59 2.11 12.65 -0.97
N THR A 60 2.93 12.74 -2.03
CA THR A 60 3.70 11.60 -2.58
C THR A 60 4.67 10.96 -1.57
N GLY A 61 5.09 11.71 -0.55
CA GLY A 61 6.00 11.28 0.50
C GLY A 61 5.35 10.83 1.81
N GLY A 62 4.02 10.83 1.91
CA GLY A 62 3.29 10.60 3.16
C GLY A 62 2.67 11.88 3.73
N ILE A 63 2.52 11.95 5.05
CA ILE A 63 1.93 13.11 5.75
C ILE A 63 2.82 14.35 5.51
N MET A 64 2.19 15.43 5.07
CA MET A 64 2.85 16.72 4.82
C MET A 64 2.57 17.74 5.91
N THR A 65 1.31 17.86 6.32
CA THR A 65 0.82 18.83 7.33
C THR A 65 -0.56 18.41 7.82
N TYR A 66 -1.19 19.24 8.66
CA TYR A 66 -2.55 19.08 9.13
C TYR A 66 -3.41 20.34 8.88
N VAL A 67 -4.66 20.14 8.50
CA VAL A 67 -5.60 21.20 8.09
C VAL A 67 -6.98 21.05 8.75
N ASP A 68 -7.83 22.06 8.61
CA ASP A 68 -9.17 22.14 9.21
C ASP A 68 -10.29 21.49 8.39
N ASN A 69 -10.01 21.09 7.13
CA ASN A 69 -11.02 20.48 6.26
C ASN A 69 -10.43 19.34 5.39
N PHE A 70 -11.28 18.48 4.85
CA PHE A 70 -10.87 17.30 4.09
C PHE A 70 -11.41 17.28 2.67
N LEU A 71 -10.69 16.57 1.79
CA LEU A 71 -11.11 16.31 0.41
C LEU A 71 -12.03 15.08 0.30
N TYR A 72 -11.80 14.08 1.15
CA TYR A 72 -12.51 12.82 1.13
C TYR A 72 -12.52 12.21 2.53
N GLU A 73 -13.68 11.72 2.95
CA GLU A 73 -13.86 10.96 4.18
C GLU A 73 -14.08 9.49 3.84
N GLY A 74 -13.31 8.62 4.48
CA GLY A 74 -13.40 7.17 4.30
C GLY A 74 -12.05 6.52 4.06
N GLU A 75 -12.12 5.24 3.74
CA GLU A 75 -10.98 4.38 3.47
C GLU A 75 -10.37 4.63 2.10
N THR A 76 -9.04 4.69 2.02
CA THR A 76 -8.39 4.98 0.75
C THR A 76 -7.00 4.36 0.61
N VAL A 77 -6.67 4.01 -0.62
CA VAL A 77 -5.31 3.67 -1.05
C VAL A 77 -4.83 4.79 -1.97
N CYS A 78 -3.71 5.39 -1.63
CA CYS A 78 -3.07 6.44 -2.39
C CYS A 78 -1.93 5.87 -3.24
N ILE A 79 -1.77 6.42 -4.44
CA ILE A 79 -0.63 6.15 -5.30
C ILE A 79 -0.14 7.47 -5.88
N GLY A 80 1.18 7.68 -5.87
CA GLY A 80 1.77 8.86 -6.48
C GLY A 80 1.56 8.82 -8.00
N ARG A 81 1.09 9.91 -8.60
CA ARG A 81 0.92 10.00 -10.07
C ARG A 81 2.15 10.56 -10.79
N LYS A 82 3.12 11.10 -10.05
CA LYS A 82 4.40 11.60 -10.57
C LYS A 82 5.55 11.22 -9.63
N GLY A 83 6.63 10.70 -10.20
CA GLY A 83 7.89 10.38 -9.49
C GLY A 83 7.85 9.21 -8.50
N THR A 84 6.65 8.84 -8.01
CA THR A 84 6.44 7.83 -6.96
C THR A 84 5.33 6.83 -7.34
N ILE A 85 5.20 6.56 -8.64
CA ILE A 85 4.16 5.67 -9.20
C ILE A 85 4.27 4.23 -8.69
N ASP A 86 5.41 3.83 -8.12
CA ASP A 86 5.67 2.49 -7.59
C ASP A 86 5.60 2.41 -6.05
N LYS A 87 5.08 3.46 -5.39
CA LYS A 87 4.97 3.54 -3.93
C LYS A 87 3.52 3.71 -3.46
N PRO A 88 2.67 2.67 -3.56
CA PRO A 88 1.35 2.71 -2.96
C PRO A 88 1.43 2.94 -1.44
N MET A 89 0.54 3.78 -0.94
CA MET A 89 0.33 4.08 0.48
C MET A 89 -1.13 3.82 0.81
N TYR A 90 -1.43 3.42 2.03
CA TYR A 90 -2.82 3.31 2.49
C TYR A 90 -2.99 4.19 3.72
N PHE A 91 -4.17 4.78 3.84
CA PHE A 91 -4.54 5.62 4.98
C PHE A 91 -5.89 5.11 5.48
N ASN A 92 -5.97 4.83 6.78
CA ASN A 92 -6.98 3.99 7.43
C ASN A 92 -6.98 2.49 7.03
N VAL A 93 -7.43 1.67 7.97
CA VAL A 93 -7.02 0.25 8.14
C VAL A 93 -7.63 -0.72 7.13
N LEU A 94 -8.60 -0.32 6.31
CA LEU A 94 -9.58 -1.28 5.79
C LEU A 94 -9.53 -1.63 4.28
N PRO A 95 -8.98 -0.88 3.30
CA PRO A 95 -8.78 -1.46 1.97
C PRO A 95 -7.41 -2.16 1.89
N LYS A 96 -7.05 -2.94 2.92
CA LYS A 96 -5.76 -3.65 3.00
C LYS A 96 -5.56 -4.60 1.84
N TYR A 97 -6.61 -5.28 1.39
CA TYR A 97 -6.53 -6.13 0.21
C TYR A 97 -6.07 -5.34 -1.02
N ILE A 98 -6.72 -4.20 -1.29
CA ILE A 98 -6.39 -3.34 -2.43
C ILE A 98 -4.98 -2.77 -2.29
N TYR A 99 -4.57 -2.38 -1.08
CA TYR A 99 -3.19 -1.96 -0.83
C TYR A 99 -2.18 -3.05 -1.19
N TYR A 100 -2.43 -4.29 -0.76
CA TYR A 100 -1.56 -5.42 -1.10
C TYR A 100 -1.57 -5.76 -2.59
N ALA A 101 -2.74 -5.69 -3.23
CA ALA A 101 -2.88 -5.85 -4.67
C ALA A 101 -2.06 -4.79 -5.41
N PHE A 102 -2.18 -3.52 -5.01
CA PHE A 102 -1.43 -2.41 -5.59
C PHE A 102 0.08 -2.62 -5.41
N ARG A 103 0.53 -3.12 -4.26
CA ARG A 103 1.96 -3.42 -4.06
C ARG A 103 2.49 -4.56 -4.94
N ALA A 104 1.62 -5.45 -5.42
CA ALA A 104 2.00 -6.54 -6.30
C ALA A 104 2.08 -6.12 -7.78
N ILE A 105 1.38 -5.05 -8.16
CA ILE A 105 1.40 -4.50 -9.53
C ILE A 105 2.78 -3.92 -9.85
N ASN A 106 3.30 -4.25 -11.04
CA ASN A 106 4.51 -3.63 -11.56
C ASN A 106 4.20 -2.27 -12.21
N TRP A 107 3.96 -1.25 -11.40
CA TRP A 107 3.54 0.08 -11.86
C TRP A 107 4.45 0.72 -12.92
N LYS A 108 5.73 0.33 -12.97
CA LYS A 108 6.68 0.85 -13.96
C LYS A 108 6.36 0.42 -15.40
N GLU A 109 5.65 -0.68 -15.59
CA GLU A 109 5.17 -1.11 -16.92
C GLU A 109 4.10 -0.17 -17.48
N TYR A 110 3.43 0.58 -16.61
CA TYR A 110 2.37 1.53 -16.98
C TYR A 110 2.87 2.98 -17.02
N ASN A 111 4.19 3.20 -16.97
CA ASN A 111 4.76 4.53 -17.00
C ASN A 111 4.53 5.21 -18.37
N GLU A 112 3.97 6.42 -18.34
CA GLU A 112 3.60 7.18 -19.53
C GLU A 112 4.64 8.27 -19.90
N ALA A 113 5.73 8.39 -19.15
CA ALA A 113 6.72 9.46 -19.33
C ALA A 113 8.17 8.96 -19.28
N SER A 114 9.03 9.51 -20.13
CA SER A 114 10.45 9.15 -20.22
C SER A 114 11.33 9.76 -19.12
N GLY A 115 10.96 10.94 -18.62
CA GLY A 115 11.69 11.65 -17.55
C GLY A 115 11.19 11.27 -16.16
N VAL A 116 10.32 12.11 -15.60
CA VAL A 116 9.66 11.83 -14.31
C VAL A 116 8.55 10.81 -14.55
N PRO A 117 8.60 9.62 -13.94
CA PRO A 117 7.57 8.60 -14.15
C PRO A 117 6.17 9.16 -13.86
N SER A 118 5.22 8.91 -14.75
CA SER A 118 3.88 9.50 -14.70
C SER A 118 2.81 8.46 -15.00
N LEU A 119 1.66 8.63 -14.34
CA LEU A 119 0.52 7.73 -14.49
C LEU A 119 -0.79 8.53 -14.53
N SER A 120 -1.61 8.29 -15.56
CA SER A 120 -2.94 8.88 -15.72
C SER A 120 -4.00 8.12 -14.92
N LYS A 121 -5.05 8.83 -14.50
CA LYS A 121 -6.21 8.21 -13.84
C LYS A 121 -6.85 7.15 -14.74
N SER A 122 -7.03 7.45 -16.01
CA SER A 122 -7.59 6.53 -17.01
C SER A 122 -6.77 5.25 -17.18
N THR A 123 -5.45 5.32 -17.05
CA THR A 123 -4.60 4.12 -17.10
C THR A 123 -4.79 3.30 -15.85
N ILE A 124 -4.81 3.91 -14.65
CA ILE A 124 -5.06 3.19 -13.41
C ILE A 124 -6.40 2.46 -13.46
N GLU A 125 -7.48 3.14 -13.89
CA GLU A 125 -8.83 2.56 -13.97
C GLU A 125 -8.88 1.30 -14.85
N LYS A 126 -8.06 1.24 -15.90
CA LYS A 126 -8.03 0.12 -16.86
C LYS A 126 -7.18 -1.08 -16.42
N ILE A 127 -6.32 -0.91 -15.41
CA ILE A 127 -5.48 -2.02 -14.95
C ILE A 127 -6.37 -3.14 -14.41
N GLN A 128 -6.10 -4.37 -14.86
CA GLN A 128 -6.83 -5.55 -14.41
C GLN A 128 -6.20 -6.11 -13.13
N ILE A 129 -7.06 -6.46 -12.18
CA ILE A 129 -6.70 -7.13 -10.94
C ILE A 129 -7.55 -8.39 -10.76
N ASN A 130 -6.94 -9.42 -10.16
CA ASN A 130 -7.67 -10.59 -9.75
C ASN A 130 -8.38 -10.28 -8.41
N VAL A 131 -9.68 -10.57 -8.33
CA VAL A 131 -10.54 -10.31 -7.16
C VAL A 131 -11.15 -11.63 -6.69
N PRO A 132 -10.65 -12.21 -5.58
CA PRO A 132 -11.25 -13.39 -4.98
C PRO A 132 -12.53 -13.07 -4.23
N SER A 133 -13.20 -14.12 -3.75
CA SER A 133 -14.28 -14.00 -2.77
C SER A 133 -13.83 -13.24 -1.51
N PHE A 134 -14.77 -12.57 -0.85
CA PHE A 134 -14.50 -11.79 0.36
C PHE A 134 -13.77 -12.60 1.45
N ASN A 135 -14.16 -13.86 1.65
CA ASN A 135 -13.52 -14.76 2.62
C ASN A 135 -12.05 -15.04 2.29
N GLU A 136 -11.72 -15.23 1.02
CA GLU A 136 -10.35 -15.44 0.58
C GLU A 136 -9.53 -14.13 0.66
N GLN A 137 -10.14 -12.97 0.37
CA GLN A 137 -9.53 -11.66 0.62
C GLN A 137 -9.14 -11.48 2.09
N LEU A 138 -10.02 -11.83 3.04
CA LEU A 138 -9.73 -11.75 4.48
C LEU A 138 -8.55 -12.64 4.89
N LYS A 139 -8.46 -13.86 4.36
CA LYS A 139 -7.35 -14.78 4.63
C LYS A 139 -6.03 -14.22 4.11
N ILE A 140 -6.01 -13.76 2.85
CA ILE A 140 -4.86 -13.10 2.24
C ILE A 140 -4.42 -11.89 3.09
N MET A 141 -5.37 -11.01 3.43
CA MET A 141 -5.10 -9.83 4.25
C MET A 141 -4.53 -10.17 5.62
N THR A 142 -5.04 -11.22 6.27
CA THR A 142 -4.59 -11.63 7.60
C THR A 142 -3.12 -12.03 7.57
N VAL A 143 -2.73 -12.89 6.63
CA VAL A 143 -1.33 -13.35 6.52
C VAL A 143 -0.39 -12.21 6.14
N LEU A 144 -0.75 -11.43 5.11
CA LEU A 144 0.09 -10.31 4.67
C LEU A 144 0.24 -9.24 5.76
N SER A 145 -0.84 -8.95 6.49
CA SER A 145 -0.81 -8.03 7.65
C SER A 145 0.09 -8.54 8.76
N CYS A 146 0.10 -9.84 9.05
CA CYS A 146 0.99 -10.41 10.05
C CYS A 146 2.46 -10.25 9.66
N ILE A 147 2.80 -10.45 8.39
CA ILE A 147 4.16 -10.25 7.88
C ILE A 147 4.57 -8.78 7.97
N ASP A 148 3.70 -7.84 7.56
CA ASP A 148 3.96 -6.40 7.68
C ASP A 148 4.14 -5.97 9.15
N LYS A 149 3.26 -6.41 10.05
CA LYS A 149 3.37 -6.12 11.50
C LYS A 149 4.71 -6.60 12.06
N LYS A 150 5.14 -7.81 11.69
CA LYS A 150 6.45 -8.33 12.10
C LYS A 150 7.58 -7.45 11.56
N MET A 151 7.51 -7.03 10.30
CA MET A 151 8.50 -6.12 9.71
C MET A 151 8.60 -4.79 10.47
N ASP A 152 7.48 -4.23 10.91
CA ASP A 152 7.48 -2.96 11.63
C ASP A 152 8.07 -3.10 13.04
N VAL A 153 7.80 -4.21 13.73
CA VAL A 153 8.43 -4.52 15.02
C VAL A 153 9.96 -4.61 14.87
N GLU A 154 10.43 -5.37 13.89
CA GLU A 154 11.87 -5.56 13.64
C GLU A 154 12.58 -4.26 13.26
N ARG A 155 11.93 -3.39 12.47
CA ARG A 155 12.46 -2.05 12.15
C ARG A 155 12.60 -1.18 13.40
N ARG A 156 11.62 -1.20 14.31
CA ARG A 156 11.68 -0.45 15.56
C ARG A 156 12.79 -0.95 16.47
N ILE A 157 12.95 -2.27 16.59
CA ILE A 157 14.03 -2.89 17.33
C ILE A 157 15.38 -2.46 16.75
N LEU A 158 15.55 -2.55 15.42
CA LEU A 158 16.77 -2.13 14.75
C LEU A 158 17.11 -0.64 14.97
N SER A 159 16.10 0.25 14.95
CA SER A 159 16.32 1.68 15.25
C SER A 159 16.87 1.86 16.66
N LYS A 160 16.23 1.24 17.65
CA LYS A 160 16.66 1.31 19.05
C LYS A 160 18.06 0.75 19.25
N LEU A 161 18.39 -0.36 18.60
CA LEU A 161 19.75 -0.94 18.67
C LEU A 161 20.80 -0.01 18.06
N LYS A 162 20.47 0.71 16.98
CA LYS A 162 21.37 1.72 16.41
C LYS A 162 21.58 2.90 17.35
N GLU A 163 20.50 3.43 17.91
CA GLU A 163 20.56 4.51 18.91
C GLU A 163 21.40 4.11 20.13
N GLN A 164 21.19 2.90 20.65
CA GLN A 164 22.00 2.36 21.75
C GLN A 164 23.47 2.21 21.37
N LYS A 165 23.76 1.67 20.17
CA LYS A 165 25.14 1.52 19.68
C LYS A 165 25.82 2.89 19.57
N ASP A 166 25.16 3.88 18.99
CA ASP A 166 25.73 5.22 18.81
C ASP A 166 25.95 5.92 20.16
N TYR A 167 25.01 5.78 21.10
CA TYR A 167 25.17 6.27 22.48
C TYR A 167 26.38 5.63 23.18
N LEU A 168 26.53 4.30 23.09
CA LEU A 168 27.65 3.58 23.71
C LEU A 168 28.99 3.95 23.08
N LEU A 169 29.07 4.06 21.75
CA LEU A 169 30.29 4.49 21.06
C LEU A 169 30.72 5.89 21.51
N ASN A 170 29.78 6.82 21.64
CA ASN A 170 30.06 8.18 22.16
C ASN A 170 30.51 8.19 23.63
N LYS A 171 30.26 7.11 24.39
CA LYS A 171 30.67 6.97 25.81
C LYS A 171 31.96 6.17 25.99
N LEU A 172 32.37 5.39 24.98
CA LEU A 172 33.54 4.51 25.04
C LEU A 172 34.83 5.20 24.58
N PHE A 173 34.74 6.24 23.74
CA PHE A 173 35.89 7.00 23.28
C PHE A 173 35.83 8.41 23.89
N ILE A 174 36.81 8.73 24.76
CA ILE A 174 37.13 10.07 25.28
C ILE A 174 38.08 10.75 24.30
#